data_AF-W0ET38-F1
#
_entry.id   AF-W0ET38-F1
#
_cell.length_a   1.000
_cell.length_b   1.000
_cell.length_c   1.000
_cell.angle_alpha   90.00
_cell.angle_beta   90.00
_cell.angle_gamma   90.00
#
_symmetry.space_group_name_H-M   'P 1'
#
loop_
_entity.id
_entity.type
_entity.pdbx_description
1 polymer ?
#
loop_
_entity_poly.entity_id
_entity_poly.type
_entity_poly.pdbx_seq_one_letter_code
_entity_poly.pdbx_strand_id
1 'polypeptide(L)'
;MYGAIAYNGEKINEAQGRLLTTNRIYNDGSGTVDIGKAMEGFLTFLPPQMKIEKPVVHISLNPHPEDVLTDIELQNIAREYLEKLGFGNQPYLVFKHEGASVKVA
;
A
#
# COMPACT_ATOMS: atom_id res chain seq x y z
N MET A 1 -14.81 -6.05 -5.43
CA MET A 1 -13.65 -6.01 -4.51
C MET A 1 -12.53 -6.99 -4.89
N TYR A 2 -12.79 -8.29 -5.04
CA TYR A 2 -11.77 -9.26 -5.52
C TYR A 2 -11.10 -8.82 -6.82
N GLY A 3 -11.88 -8.49 -7.85
CA GLY A 3 -11.33 -7.97 -9.10
C GLY A 3 -10.62 -6.61 -8.99
N ALA A 4 -10.83 -5.82 -7.92
CA ALA A 4 -10.09 -4.56 -7.73
C ALA A 4 -8.77 -4.78 -7.00
N ILE A 5 -8.74 -5.65 -5.98
CA ILE A 5 -7.52 -5.97 -5.23
C ILE A 5 -6.64 -6.96 -5.99
N ALA A 6 -7.20 -7.92 -6.73
CA ALA A 6 -6.46 -8.77 -7.64
C ALA A 6 -5.88 -7.95 -8.82
N TYR A 7 -6.69 -7.12 -9.47
CA TYR A 7 -6.19 -6.23 -10.54
C TYR A 7 -5.15 -5.21 -10.06
N ASN A 8 -5.35 -4.61 -8.87
CA ASN A 8 -4.39 -3.67 -8.31
C ASN A 8 -3.14 -4.40 -7.81
N GLY A 9 -3.27 -5.55 -7.18
CA GLY A 9 -2.15 -6.40 -6.74
C GLY A 9 -1.33 -6.92 -7.91
N GLU A 10 -2.00 -7.39 -8.97
CA GLU A 10 -1.37 -7.79 -10.23
C GLU A 10 -0.69 -6.60 -10.90
N LYS A 11 -1.33 -5.43 -11.01
CA LYS A 11 -0.67 -4.23 -11.56
C LYS A 11 0.50 -3.72 -10.73
N ILE A 12 0.45 -3.87 -9.41
CA ILE A 12 1.55 -3.50 -8.51
C ILE A 12 2.72 -4.48 -8.68
N ASN A 13 2.44 -5.77 -8.87
CA ASN A 13 3.43 -6.80 -9.12
C ASN A 13 3.99 -6.75 -10.57
N GLU A 14 3.15 -6.47 -11.57
CA GLU A 14 3.51 -6.32 -13.00
C GLU A 14 4.35 -5.06 -13.24
N ALA A 15 4.13 -4.00 -12.47
CA ALA A 15 4.85 -2.73 -12.60
C ALA A 15 6.21 -2.71 -11.87
N GLN A 16 6.77 -3.87 -11.53
CA GLN A 16 8.09 -4.04 -10.89
C GLN A 16 8.26 -3.28 -9.56
N GLY A 17 7.18 -3.08 -8.80
CA GLY A 17 7.27 -2.47 -7.48
C GLY A 17 7.79 -3.44 -6.42
N ARG A 18 8.45 -2.92 -5.38
CA ARG A 18 8.84 -3.69 -4.18
C ARG A 18 7.96 -3.27 -3.01
N LEU A 19 7.35 -4.24 -2.31
CA LEU A 19 6.69 -3.98 -1.04
C LEU A 19 7.73 -3.56 0.00
N LEU A 20 7.58 -2.37 0.55
CA LEU A 20 8.44 -1.85 1.61
C LEU A 20 7.89 -2.20 2.99
N THR A 21 6.60 -1.94 3.21
CA THR A 21 5.95 -2.17 4.50
C THR A 21 4.45 -2.29 4.37
N THR A 22 3.80 -2.73 5.45
CA THR A 22 2.36 -2.87 5.56
C THR A 22 1.90 -2.37 6.93
N ASN A 23 0.62 -2.06 7.03
CA ASN A 23 -0.05 -1.90 8.31
C ASN A 23 -1.28 -2.79 8.34
N ARG A 24 -1.43 -3.57 9.43
CA ARG A 24 -2.57 -4.48 9.66
C ARG A 24 -2.86 -5.46 8.51
N ILE A 25 -1.85 -5.69 7.67
CA ILE A 25 -1.84 -6.67 6.58
C ILE A 25 -0.57 -7.50 6.73
N TYR A 26 -0.67 -8.80 6.49
CA TYR A 26 0.46 -9.71 6.54
C TYR A 26 1.56 -9.32 5.55
N ASN A 27 2.81 -9.39 6.00
CA ASN A 27 4.01 -9.18 5.20
C ASN A 27 5.06 -10.21 5.64
N ASP A 28 5.54 -11.03 4.72
CA ASP A 28 6.57 -12.05 4.98
C ASP A 28 8.00 -11.51 4.88
N GLY A 29 8.16 -10.24 4.50
CA GLY A 29 9.45 -9.58 4.32
C GLY A 29 10.14 -9.91 2.99
N SER A 30 9.49 -10.68 2.09
CA SER A 30 10.04 -11.01 0.77
C SER A 30 10.15 -9.80 -0.17
N GLY A 31 9.43 -8.72 0.13
CA GLY A 31 9.24 -7.59 -0.77
C GLY A 31 8.14 -7.83 -1.83
N THR A 32 7.39 -8.93 -1.72
CA THR A 32 6.22 -9.25 -2.54
C THR A 32 4.94 -9.25 -1.70
N VAL A 33 3.77 -9.27 -2.36
CA VAL A 33 2.47 -9.30 -1.68
C VAL A 33 1.75 -10.62 -1.92
N ASP A 34 1.35 -11.25 -0.81
CA ASP A 34 0.32 -12.27 -0.82
C ASP A 34 -1.06 -11.59 -0.95
N ILE A 35 -1.62 -11.63 -2.16
CA ILE A 35 -2.88 -10.96 -2.50
C ILE A 35 -4.06 -11.51 -1.67
N GLY A 36 -4.04 -12.81 -1.35
CA GLY A 36 -5.09 -13.44 -0.55
C GLY A 36 -5.10 -12.89 0.87
N LYS A 37 -3.93 -12.85 1.52
CA LYS A 37 -3.80 -12.29 2.88
C LYS A 37 -4.00 -10.78 2.91
N ALA A 38 -3.60 -10.06 1.87
CA ALA A 38 -3.90 -8.64 1.74
C ALA A 38 -5.41 -8.39 1.69
N MET A 39 -6.14 -9.16 0.89
CA MET A 39 -7.60 -9.10 0.82
C MET A 39 -8.26 -9.38 2.18
N GLU A 40 -7.84 -10.43 2.88
CA GLU A 40 -8.34 -10.76 4.22
C GLU A 40 -8.09 -9.61 5.21
N GLY A 41 -6.89 -9.03 5.16
CA GLY A 41 -6.52 -7.86 5.96
C GLY A 41 -7.45 -6.69 5.71
N PHE A 42 -7.65 -6.27 4.45
CA PHE A 42 -8.58 -5.20 4.12
C PHE A 42 -10.02 -5.52 4.57
N LEU A 43 -10.52 -6.71 4.24
CA LEU A 43 -11.87 -7.16 4.58
C LEU A 43 -12.17 -7.09 6.08
N THR A 44 -11.17 -7.42 6.92
CA THR A 44 -11.30 -7.40 8.38
C THR A 44 -11.60 -6.00 8.92
N PHE A 45 -11.18 -4.93 8.23
CA PHE A 45 -11.40 -3.55 8.65
C PHE A 45 -12.55 -2.85 7.90
N LEU A 46 -13.20 -3.51 6.96
CA LEU A 46 -14.36 -2.93 6.27
C LEU A 46 -15.64 -3.10 7.09
N PRO A 47 -16.45 -2.03 7.26
CA PRO A 47 -17.76 -2.15 7.88
C PRO A 47 -18.68 -3.10 7.10
N PRO A 48 -19.45 -3.99 7.77
CA PRO A 48 -20.35 -4.94 7.10
C PRO A 48 -21.42 -4.30 6.20
N GLN A 49 -21.74 -3.03 6.45
CA GLN A 49 -22.80 -2.28 5.76
C GLN A 49 -22.26 -1.34 4.68
N MET A 50 -20.98 -1.49 4.30
CA MET A 50 -20.34 -0.64 3.30
C MET A 50 -20.99 -0.83 1.92
N LYS A 51 -21.48 0.27 1.34
CA LYS A 51 -22.11 0.30 0.01
C LYS A 51 -21.14 0.67 -1.12
N ILE A 52 -19.90 1.02 -0.78
CA ILE A 52 -18.87 1.45 -1.74
C ILE A 52 -18.26 0.19 -2.39
N GLU A 53 -18.35 0.10 -3.72
CA GLU A 53 -17.89 -1.08 -4.48
C GLU A 53 -16.36 -1.24 -4.51
N LYS A 54 -15.62 -0.14 -4.34
CA LYS A 54 -14.14 -0.08 -4.36
C LYS A 54 -13.60 0.79 -3.22
N PRO A 55 -13.56 0.29 -1.98
CA PRO A 55 -13.17 1.08 -0.81
C PRO A 55 -11.64 1.13 -0.60
N VAL A 56 -10.89 1.35 -1.67
CA VAL A 56 -9.41 1.40 -1.65
C VAL A 56 -8.97 2.75 -2.22
N VAL A 57 -8.09 3.44 -1.51
CA VAL A 57 -7.54 4.73 -1.92
C VAL A 57 -6.10 4.50 -2.36
N HIS A 58 -5.76 4.95 -3.58
CA HIS A 58 -4.39 4.90 -4.08
C HIS A 58 -3.75 6.27 -3.97
N ILE A 59 -2.61 6.35 -3.30
CA ILE A 59 -1.84 7.60 -3.12
C ILE A 59 -0.44 7.41 -3.69
N SER A 60 0.02 8.35 -4.52
CA SER A 60 1.41 8.40 -4.98
C SER A 60 2.15 9.52 -4.26
N LEU A 61 3.22 9.18 -3.55
CA LEU A 61 4.20 10.12 -3.03
C LEU A 61 5.40 10.13 -3.98
N ASN A 62 5.72 11.31 -4.51
CA ASN A 62 6.78 11.48 -5.50
C ASN A 62 7.81 12.46 -4.93
N PRO A 63 8.79 11.98 -4.14
CA PRO A 63 9.97 12.77 -3.76
C PRO A 63 10.65 13.36 -4.99
N HIS A 64 11.40 14.45 -4.81
CA HIS A 64 12.13 15.06 -5.91
C HIS A 64 13.17 14.04 -6.44
N PRO A 65 13.43 13.97 -7.77
CA PRO A 65 14.37 12.99 -8.31
C PRO A 65 15.80 13.06 -7.76
N GLU A 66 16.17 14.22 -7.20
CA GLU A 66 17.47 14.46 -6.56
C GLU A 66 17.49 14.04 -5.08
N ASP A 67 16.34 13.73 -4.48
CA ASP A 67 16.26 13.23 -3.11
C ASP A 67 16.72 11.76 -3.09
N VAL A 68 17.92 11.53 -2.54
CA VAL A 68 18.46 10.18 -2.36
C VAL A 68 17.88 9.60 -1.07
N LEU A 69 16.68 9.01 -1.17
CA LEU A 69 15.98 8.42 -0.03
C LEU A 69 16.19 6.90 0.04
N THR A 70 16.52 6.44 1.23
CA THR A 70 16.56 5.02 1.57
C THR A 70 15.15 4.43 1.66
N ASP A 71 15.03 3.11 1.55
CA ASP A 71 13.76 2.41 1.71
C ASP A 71 13.13 2.64 3.10
N ILE A 72 13.95 2.87 4.13
CA ILE A 72 13.49 3.17 5.50
C ILE A 72 12.88 4.58 5.56
N GLU A 73 13.53 5.57 4.94
CA GLU A 73 13.02 6.94 4.89
C GLU A 73 11.71 7.01 4.11
N LEU A 74 11.62 6.31 2.97
CA LEU A 74 10.38 6.20 2.20
C LEU A 74 9.23 5.59 3.01
N GLN A 75 9.49 4.54 3.79
CA GLN A 75 8.51 3.95 4.70
C GLN A 75 8.04 4.94 5.77
N ASN A 76 8.99 5.67 6.36
CA ASN A 76 8.69 6.65 7.42
C ASN A 76 7.84 7.80 6.88
N ILE A 77 8.19 8.32 5.70
CA ILE A 77 7.42 9.37 5.02
C ILE A 77 6.00 8.89 4.71
N ALA A 78 5.85 7.70 4.15
CA ALA A 78 4.52 7.14 3.84
C ALA A 78 3.66 6.99 5.10
N ARG A 79 4.24 6.44 6.17
CA ARG A 79 3.55 6.27 7.46
C ARG A 79 3.13 7.60 8.07
N GLU A 80 4.06 8.56 8.18
CA GLU A 80 3.75 9.89 8.72
C GLU A 80 2.69 10.62 7.88
N TYR A 81 2.75 10.48 6.56
CA TYR A 81 1.76 11.06 5.66
C TYR A 81 0.36 10.48 5.90
N LEU A 82 0.23 9.16 6.03
CA LEU A 82 -1.03 8.49 6.32
C LEU A 82 -1.55 8.80 7.72
N GLU A 83 -0.67 8.91 8.71
CA GLU A 83 -1.03 9.35 10.07
C GLU A 83 -1.65 10.75 10.03
N LYS A 84 -1.03 11.71 9.33
CA LYS A 84 -1.54 13.09 9.18
C LYS A 84 -2.88 13.15 8.44
N LEU A 85 -3.14 12.24 7.52
CA LEU A 85 -4.44 12.11 6.83
C LEU A 85 -5.51 11.38 7.66
N GLY A 86 -5.16 10.84 8.83
CA GLY A 86 -6.08 10.05 9.67
C GLY A 86 -6.21 8.58 9.24
N PHE A 87 -5.34 8.10 8.33
CA PHE A 87 -5.29 6.72 7.85
C PHE A 87 -4.31 5.83 8.61
N GLY A 88 -3.56 6.34 9.60
CA GLY A 88 -2.54 5.55 10.32
C GLY A 88 -3.07 4.26 11.00
N ASN A 89 -4.37 4.21 11.29
CA ASN A 89 -5.04 3.02 11.84
C ASN A 89 -5.78 2.17 10.80
N GLN A 90 -5.76 2.54 9.53
CA GLN A 90 -6.36 1.75 8.45
C GLN A 90 -5.37 0.72 7.92
N PRO A 91 -5.82 -0.43 7.39
CA PRO A 91 -4.95 -1.34 6.67
C PRO A 91 -4.38 -0.63 5.44
N TYR A 92 -3.08 -0.79 5.20
CA TYR A 92 -2.44 -0.25 3.99
C TYR A 92 -1.20 -1.04 3.59
N LEU A 93 -0.82 -0.91 2.33
CA LEU A 93 0.39 -1.46 1.72
C LEU A 93 1.23 -0.31 1.16
N VAL A 94 2.55 -0.33 1.38
CA VAL A 94 3.47 0.68 0.85
C VAL A 94 4.43 0.03 -0.14
N PHE A 95 4.40 0.50 -1.37
CA PHE A 95 5.24 0.00 -2.45
C PHE A 95 6.21 1.06 -2.92
N LYS A 96 7.45 0.68 -3.17
CA LYS A 96 8.38 1.46 -3.97
C LYS A 96 8.17 1.12 -5.43
N HIS A 97 7.99 2.13 -6.26
CA HIS A 97 7.93 2.03 -7.72
C HIS A 97 9.12 2.80 -8.31
N GLU A 98 9.43 2.61 -9.61
CA GLU A 98 10.68 3.07 -10.25
C GLU A 98 11.22 4.41 -9.71
N GLY A 99 12.51 4.42 -9.34
CA GLY A 99 13.16 5.54 -8.67
C GLY A 99 12.82 5.65 -7.17
N ALA A 100 12.37 6.83 -6.75
CA ALA A 100 12.02 7.16 -5.36
C ALA A 100 10.50 7.22 -5.10
N SER A 101 9.67 6.88 -6.09
CA SER A 101 8.22 6.98 -5.96
C SER A 101 7.64 5.91 -5.03
N VAL A 102 6.67 6.31 -4.21
CA VAL A 102 5.98 5.42 -3.27
C VAL A 102 4.49 5.41 -3.57
N LYS A 103 3.91 4.21 -3.67
CA LYS A 103 2.46 4.02 -3.81
C LYS A 103 1.90 3.42 -2.53
N VAL A 104 0.80 3.98 -2.04
CA VAL A 104 0.03 3.45 -0.92
C VAL A 104 -1.33 2.98 -1.43
N ALA A 105 -1.74 1.79 -1.00
CA ALA A 105 -3.07 1.22 -1.25
C ALA A 105 -3.69 0.74 0.05
#